data_AF-A0A3C1KJ92-F1
#
_entry.id   AF-A0A3C1KJ92-F1
#
_cell.length_a   1.000
_cell.length_b   1.000
_cell.length_c   1.000
_cell.angle_alpha   90.00
_cell.angle_beta   90.00
_cell.angle_gamma   90.00
#
_symmetry.space_group_name_H-M   'P 1'
#
loop_
_entity.id
_entity.type
_entity.pdbx_description
1 polymer ?
#
loop_
_entity_poly.entity_id
_entity_poly.type
_entity_poly.pdbx_seq_one_letter_code
_entity_poly.pdbx_strand_id
1 'polypeptide(L)'
;KMKELIDSGEGLPAEVDLKGRFIYYVGPVDPVRDEVVGPAGPTTSTRMDKFTDFILDKTGLLGMIGKAERGPTGIEAIKKHKAVYLMAVGGAAYLVSKAITSARVVAFPELGMEAIYE
;
A
#
# COMPACT_ATOMS: atom_id res chain seq x y z
N LYS A 1 1.25 -3.21 12.78
CA LYS A 1 1.85 -4.48 12.27
C LYS A 1 3.20 -4.32 11.59
N MET A 2 3.32 -3.80 10.36
CA MET A 2 4.63 -3.71 9.67
C MET A 2 5.72 -2.99 10.49
N LYS A 3 5.40 -1.81 11.03
CA LYS A 3 6.33 -1.07 11.90
C LYS A 3 6.75 -1.86 13.14
N GLU A 4 5.80 -2.53 13.80
CA GLU A 4 6.07 -3.33 15.00
C GLU A 4 7.02 -4.48 14.72
N LEU A 5 6.81 -5.21 13.61
CA LEU A 5 7.68 -6.32 13.21
C LEU A 5 9.10 -5.87 12.84
N ILE A 6 9.22 -4.70 12.20
CA ILE A 6 10.54 -4.13 11.88
C ILE A 6 11.23 -3.65 13.17
N ASP A 7 10.49 -2.99 14.08
CA ASP A 7 11.03 -2.52 15.37
C ASP A 7 11.40 -3.66 16.32
N SER A 8 10.68 -4.80 16.28
CA SER A 8 11.01 -5.99 17.09
C SER A 8 12.20 -6.78 16.55
N GLY A 9 12.67 -6.48 15.33
CA GLY A 9 13.77 -7.19 14.67
C GLY A 9 13.34 -8.49 13.99
N GLU A 10 12.06 -8.86 14.03
CA GLU A 10 11.52 -10.01 13.30
C GLU A 10 11.56 -9.80 11.79
N GLY A 11 11.44 -8.54 11.35
CA GLY A 11 11.39 -8.16 9.94
C GLY A 11 10.01 -8.41 9.32
N LEU A 12 9.85 -8.01 8.06
CA LEU A 12 8.62 -8.30 7.31
C LEU A 12 8.57 -9.78 6.90
N PRO A 13 7.38 -10.37 6.71
CA PRO A 13 7.25 -11.71 6.13
C PRO A 13 8.04 -11.81 4.81
N ALA A 14 8.61 -12.98 4.53
CA ALA A 14 9.53 -13.16 3.39
C ALA A 14 8.87 -12.84 2.04
N GLU A 15 7.56 -13.01 1.93
CA GLU A 15 6.75 -12.72 0.76
C GLU A 15 6.49 -11.22 0.56
N VAL A 16 6.77 -10.38 1.58
CA VAL A 16 6.58 -8.92 1.55
C VAL A 16 7.92 -8.23 1.32
N ASP A 17 8.41 -8.32 0.08
CA ASP A 17 9.52 -7.48 -0.38
C ASP A 17 8.96 -6.18 -0.99
N LEU A 18 9.34 -5.03 -0.42
CA LEU A 18 8.94 -3.70 -0.90
C LEU A 18 10.04 -2.98 -1.67
N LYS A 19 11.26 -3.53 -1.70
CA LYS A 19 12.40 -2.88 -2.33
C LYS A 19 12.15 -2.73 -3.82
N GLY A 20 12.26 -1.51 -4.35
CA GLY A 20 12.04 -1.30 -5.77
C GLY A 20 10.57 -1.34 -6.20
N ARG A 21 9.62 -1.33 -5.27
CA ARG A 21 8.18 -1.46 -5.57
C ARG A 21 7.36 -0.24 -5.16
N PHE A 22 6.08 -0.25 -5.58
CA PHE A 22 5.07 0.69 -5.12
C PHE A 22 4.12 -0.01 -4.15
N ILE A 23 3.71 0.72 -3.11
CA ILE A 23 2.62 0.27 -2.22
C ILE A 23 1.34 0.98 -2.62
N TYR A 24 0.28 0.21 -2.85
CA TYR A 24 -1.04 0.77 -3.12
C TYR A 24 -1.89 0.73 -1.84
N TYR A 25 -2.31 1.89 -1.36
CA TYR A 25 -3.22 2.00 -0.23
C TYR A 25 -4.65 1.69 -0.69
N VAL A 26 -5.04 0.43 -0.54
CA VAL A 26 -6.32 -0.11 -0.99
C VAL A 26 -6.85 -1.09 0.05
N GLY A 27 -8.18 -1.13 0.20
CA GLY A 27 -8.88 -2.24 0.83
C GLY A 27 -9.81 -2.81 -0.24
N PRO A 28 -9.37 -3.83 -1.00
CA PRO A 28 -10.17 -4.36 -2.09
C PRO A 28 -11.40 -5.08 -1.55
N VAL A 29 -12.47 -5.07 -2.34
CA VAL A 29 -13.63 -5.92 -2.10
C VAL A 29 -13.33 -7.35 -2.57
N ASP A 30 -13.90 -8.34 -1.89
CA ASP A 30 -13.75 -9.74 -2.27
C ASP A 30 -14.19 -9.96 -3.74
N PRO A 31 -13.39 -10.70 -4.53
CA PRO A 31 -13.74 -11.02 -5.91
C PRO A 31 -14.99 -11.90 -5.96
N VAL A 32 -15.81 -11.68 -6.98
CA VAL A 32 -16.94 -12.59 -7.30
C VAL A 32 -16.69 -13.33 -8.61
N ARG A 33 -17.04 -14.63 -8.62
CA ARG A 33 -16.88 -15.51 -9.80
C ARG A 33 -15.42 -15.53 -10.28
N ASP A 34 -15.16 -15.03 -11.48
CA ASP A 34 -13.86 -15.08 -12.16
C ASP A 34 -13.09 -13.75 -12.07
N GLU A 35 -13.51 -12.85 -11.17
CA GLU A 35 -12.77 -11.60 -10.93
C GLU A 35 -11.43 -11.88 -10.26
N VAL A 36 -10.38 -11.20 -10.73
CA VAL A 36 -9.06 -11.20 -10.08
C VAL A 36 -9.16 -10.59 -8.68
N VAL A 37 -9.88 -9.47 -8.60
CA VAL A 37 -10.15 -8.72 -7.38
C VAL A 37 -11.43 -7.93 -7.60
N GLY A 38 -12.25 -7.76 -6.55
CA GLY A 38 -13.41 -6.88 -6.60
C GLY A 38 -12.99 -5.41 -6.71
N PRO A 39 -13.94 -4.45 -6.60
CA PRO A 39 -13.63 -3.03 -6.60
C PRO A 39 -12.44 -2.66 -5.69
N ALA A 40 -11.42 -2.03 -6.26
CA ALA A 40 -10.11 -1.81 -5.62
C ALA A 40 -9.73 -0.33 -5.61
N GLY A 41 -10.58 0.50 -5.01
CA GLY A 41 -10.41 1.97 -4.98
C GLY A 41 -9.37 2.44 -3.96
N PRO A 42 -8.71 3.59 -4.19
CA PRO A 42 -7.69 4.10 -3.29
C PRO A 42 -8.29 4.54 -1.96
N THR A 43 -7.52 4.41 -0.90
CA THR A 43 -7.83 4.95 0.42
C THR A 43 -7.00 6.19 0.74
N THR A 44 -7.46 6.97 1.73
CA THR A 44 -6.86 8.28 2.06
C THR A 44 -5.43 8.13 2.57
N SER A 45 -4.49 8.69 1.83
CA SER A 45 -3.06 8.53 2.04
C SER A 45 -2.56 9.21 3.31
N THR A 46 -3.15 10.34 3.71
CA THR A 46 -2.72 11.13 4.89
C THR A 46 -2.68 10.32 6.18
N ARG A 47 -3.52 9.26 6.30
CA ARG A 47 -3.50 8.37 7.48
C ARG A 47 -2.19 7.60 7.63
N MET A 48 -1.45 7.43 6.54
CA MET A 48 -0.18 6.69 6.49
C MET A 48 1.05 7.59 6.69
N ASP A 49 0.88 8.91 6.75
CA ASP A 49 2.00 9.88 6.82
C ASP A 49 2.90 9.62 8.03
N LYS A 50 2.31 9.29 9.18
CA LYS A 50 3.06 8.96 10.41
C LYS A 50 3.98 7.74 10.30
N PHE A 51 3.79 6.89 9.30
CA PHE A 51 4.61 5.71 9.04
C PHE A 51 5.55 5.88 7.85
N THR A 52 5.36 6.92 7.04
CA THR A 52 5.95 7.01 5.70
C THR A 52 7.48 7.12 5.74
N ASP A 53 8.04 7.99 6.58
CA ASP A 53 9.50 8.12 6.72
C ASP A 53 10.15 6.80 7.12
N PHE A 54 9.56 6.12 8.10
CA PHE A 54 10.05 4.85 8.63
C PHE A 54 10.02 3.74 7.57
N ILE A 55 8.89 3.58 6.86
CA ILE A 55 8.75 2.53 5.86
C ILE A 55 9.70 2.78 4.68
N LEU A 56 9.82 4.02 4.19
CA LEU A 56 10.75 4.35 3.11
C LEU A 56 12.20 4.03 3.52
N ASP A 57 12.61 4.46 4.72
CA ASP A 57 13.95 4.23 5.27
C ASP A 57 14.31 2.74 5.38
N LYS A 58 13.37 1.93 5.88
CA LYS A 58 13.64 0.52 6.22
C LYS A 58 13.48 -0.46 5.08
N THR A 59 12.76 -0.09 4.02
CA THR A 59 12.31 -1.08 3.03
C THR A 59 12.80 -0.81 1.61
N GLY A 60 13.27 0.40 1.29
CA GLY A 60 13.67 0.75 -0.07
C GLY A 60 12.49 0.83 -1.05
N LEU A 61 11.28 1.06 -0.54
CA LEU A 61 10.07 1.33 -1.31
C LEU A 61 10.28 2.54 -2.23
N LEU A 62 9.91 2.42 -3.51
CA LEU A 62 10.07 3.50 -4.50
C LEU A 62 8.98 4.57 -4.38
N GLY A 63 7.77 4.16 -4.00
CA GLY A 63 6.66 5.07 -3.99
C GLY A 63 5.37 4.47 -3.48
N MET A 64 4.35 5.34 -3.43
CA MET A 64 3.06 5.02 -2.85
C MET A 64 1.93 5.51 -3.78
N ILE A 65 0.83 4.77 -3.78
CA ILE A 65 -0.38 5.09 -4.53
C ILE A 65 -1.55 5.20 -3.55
N GLY A 66 -2.38 6.24 -3.66
CA GLY A 66 -3.57 6.39 -2.83
C GLY A 66 -4.40 7.60 -3.24
N LYS A 67 -5.22 8.16 -2.35
CA LYS A 67 -6.00 9.40 -2.62
C LYS A 67 -5.76 10.48 -1.58
N ALA A 68 -6.20 11.69 -1.94
CA ALA A 68 -6.02 12.93 -1.19
C ALA A 68 -4.55 13.39 -1.12
N GLU A 69 -4.38 14.64 -0.70
CA GLU A 69 -3.07 15.26 -0.52
C GLU A 69 -2.30 14.63 0.64
N ARG A 70 -0.98 14.80 0.60
CA ARG A 70 -0.06 14.40 1.66
C ARG A 70 0.09 15.57 2.63
N GLY A 71 0.13 15.29 3.93
CA GLY A 71 0.44 16.30 4.93
C GLY A 71 1.93 16.64 4.96
N PRO A 72 2.33 17.67 5.73
CA PRO A 72 3.73 18.13 5.79
C PRO A 72 4.72 17.02 6.13
N THR A 73 4.40 16.15 7.11
CA THR A 73 5.24 15.00 7.48
C THR A 73 5.42 14.02 6.33
N GLY A 74 4.34 13.74 5.58
CA GLY A 74 4.40 12.86 4.42
C GLY A 74 5.22 13.46 3.29
N ILE A 75 5.08 14.77 3.03
CA ILE A 75 5.84 15.49 1.99
C ILE A 75 7.34 15.47 2.32
N GLU A 76 7.73 15.79 3.55
CA GLU A 76 9.14 15.79 3.95
C GLU A 76 9.76 14.39 3.86
N ALA A 77 9.02 13.35 4.25
CA ALA A 77 9.47 11.96 4.08
C ALA A 77 9.70 11.60 2.60
N ILE A 78 8.73 11.91 1.73
CA ILE A 78 8.83 11.67 0.28
C ILE A 78 10.07 12.37 -0.29
N LYS A 79 10.28 13.64 0.07
CA LYS A 79 11.42 14.44 -0.37
C LYS A 79 12.76 13.87 0.12
N LYS A 80 12.87 13.54 1.41
CA LYS A 80 14.08 12.98 2.04
C LYS A 80 14.53 11.70 1.34
N HIS A 81 13.59 10.80 1.06
CA HIS A 81 13.87 9.48 0.47
C HIS A 81 13.84 9.47 -1.06
N LYS A 82 13.55 10.61 -1.70
CA LYS A 82 13.38 10.74 -3.16
C LYS A 82 12.36 9.74 -3.72
N ALA A 83 11.32 9.47 -2.95
CA ALA A 83 10.23 8.59 -3.34
C ALA A 83 9.19 9.33 -4.18
N VAL A 84 8.24 8.59 -4.78
CA VAL A 84 7.15 9.16 -5.58
C VAL A 84 5.81 8.85 -4.94
N TYR A 85 4.90 9.83 -4.92
CA TYR A 85 3.49 9.61 -4.58
C TYR A 85 2.63 9.82 -5.81
N LEU A 86 1.82 8.83 -6.17
CA LEU A 86 0.86 8.88 -7.27
C LEU A 86 -0.55 8.92 -6.70
N MET A 87 -1.33 9.92 -7.12
CA MET A 87 -2.72 10.02 -6.70
C MET A 87 -3.62 9.25 -7.67
N ALA A 88 -4.29 8.22 -7.18
CA ALA A 88 -5.30 7.48 -7.91
C ALA A 88 -6.67 8.16 -7.78
N VAL A 89 -7.50 8.01 -8.82
CA VAL A 89 -8.83 8.63 -8.89
C VAL A 89 -9.78 7.94 -7.91
N GLY A 90 -10.26 8.69 -6.92
CA GLY A 90 -11.28 8.21 -5.97
C GLY A 90 -12.64 8.04 -6.64
N GLY A 91 -13.41 7.02 -6.23
CA GLY A 91 -14.76 6.76 -6.74
C GLY A 91 -14.84 5.87 -7.98
N ALA A 92 -13.70 5.58 -8.64
CA ALA A 92 -13.63 4.72 -9.82
C ALA A 92 -13.17 3.28 -9.51
N ALA A 93 -13.50 2.76 -8.31
CA ALA A 93 -12.93 1.51 -7.77
C ALA A 93 -13.07 0.28 -8.68
N TYR A 94 -14.23 0.12 -9.33
CA TYR A 94 -14.46 -0.97 -10.28
C TYR A 94 -13.65 -0.82 -11.57
N LEU A 95 -13.45 0.40 -12.05
CA LEU A 95 -12.61 0.63 -13.23
C LEU A 95 -11.14 0.37 -12.91
N VAL A 96 -10.69 0.78 -11.72
CA VAL A 96 -9.33 0.51 -11.24
C VAL A 96 -9.08 -0.99 -11.11
N SER A 97 -10.05 -1.78 -10.62
CA SER A 97 -9.86 -3.23 -10.51
C SER A 97 -9.67 -3.93 -11.85
N LYS A 98 -10.17 -3.37 -12.96
CA LYS A 98 -9.89 -3.90 -14.31
C LYS A 98 -8.45 -3.74 -14.77
N ALA A 99 -7.67 -2.86 -14.13
CA ALA A 99 -6.23 -2.73 -14.37
C ALA A 99 -5.40 -3.75 -13.58
N ILE A 100 -6.00 -4.47 -12.63
CA ILE A 100 -5.33 -5.47 -11.79
C ILE A 100 -5.45 -6.83 -12.47
N THR A 101 -4.31 -7.43 -12.83
CA THR A 101 -4.25 -8.70 -13.57
C THR A 101 -4.06 -9.92 -12.68
N SER A 102 -3.53 -9.72 -11.46
CA SER A 102 -3.40 -10.75 -10.42
C SER A 102 -3.55 -10.10 -9.05
N ALA A 103 -4.05 -10.85 -8.07
CA ALA A 103 -4.07 -10.45 -6.67
C ALA A 103 -3.97 -11.71 -5.80
N ARG A 104 -2.93 -11.80 -4.96
CA ARG A 104 -2.77 -12.88 -3.98
C ARG A 104 -2.43 -12.30 -2.61
N VAL A 105 -2.98 -12.88 -1.55
CA VAL A 105 -2.60 -12.49 -0.18
C VAL A 105 -1.17 -12.96 0.09
N VAL A 106 -0.31 -12.04 0.52
CA VAL A 106 1.10 -12.31 0.85
C VAL A 106 1.42 -12.13 2.33
N ALA A 107 0.60 -11.39 3.08
CA ALA A 107 0.73 -11.30 4.52
C ALA A 107 -0.56 -10.89 5.22
N PHE A 108 -0.67 -11.31 6.48
CA PHE A 108 -1.73 -10.94 7.41
C PHE A 108 -3.15 -11.26 6.93
N PRO A 109 -3.42 -12.51 6.47
CA PRO A 109 -4.75 -12.90 5.98
C PRO A 109 -5.87 -12.70 7.01
N GLU A 110 -5.54 -12.74 8.31
CA GLU A 110 -6.47 -12.47 9.40
C GLU A 110 -7.01 -11.03 9.44
N LEU A 111 -6.39 -10.10 8.70
CA LEU A 111 -6.83 -8.71 8.60
C LEU A 111 -7.89 -8.49 7.49
N GLY A 112 -8.31 -9.53 6.78
CA GLY A 112 -9.33 -9.44 5.73
C GLY A 112 -8.91 -8.45 4.64
N MET A 113 -9.75 -7.45 4.34
CA MET A 113 -9.47 -6.44 3.32
C MET A 113 -8.21 -5.59 3.58
N GLU A 114 -7.68 -5.59 4.81
CA GLU A 114 -6.44 -4.89 5.17
C GLU A 114 -5.19 -5.78 5.08
N ALA A 115 -5.33 -7.03 4.62
CA ALA A 115 -4.21 -7.90 4.32
C ALA A 115 -3.30 -7.27 3.23
N ILE A 116 -2.06 -7.74 3.14
CA ILE A 116 -1.17 -7.32 2.07
C ILE A 116 -1.40 -8.24 0.87
N TYR A 117 -1.63 -7.63 -0.28
CA TYR A 117 -1.80 -8.30 -1.56
C TYR A 117 -0.64 -7.96 -2.50
N GLU A 118 -0.31 -8.90 -3.40
CA GLU A 118 0.57 -8.70 -4.56
C GLU A 118 -0.15 -9.06 -5.86
#